data_AF-W4HG94-F1
#
_entry.id   AF-W4HG94-F1
#
_cell.length_a   1.000
_cell.length_b   1.000
_cell.length_c   1.000
_cell.angle_alpha   90.00
_cell.angle_beta   90.00
_cell.angle_gamma   90.00
#
_symmetry.space_group_name_H-M   'P 1'
#
loop_
_entity.id
_entity.type
_entity.pdbx_description
1 polymer ?
#
loop_
_entity_poly.entity_id
_entity_poly.type
_entity_poly.pdbx_seq_one_letter_code
_entity_poly.pdbx_strand_id
1 'polypeptide(L)'
;MSLSWSDEAPAVGEYIELRRITGMERRAPSAAAEGLRNSLHVVTVRERARLVGMGRLVGDRGCFAQVVDIAVDPEFRGQGLGTEILQRLIDWSKAELPASCHVNLIAEPGAFALYKKLGFEIRTGMELSVS
;
A
#
# COMPACT_ATOMS: atom_id res chain seq x y z
N MET A 1 2.81 -0.36 -23.27
CA MET A 1 1.84 -0.19 -22.16
C MET A 1 1.85 1.26 -21.75
N SER A 2 0.69 1.87 -21.48
CA SER A 2 0.59 3.25 -21.03
C SER A 2 0.06 3.24 -19.60
N LEU A 3 0.97 3.38 -18.63
CA LEU A 3 0.64 3.41 -17.22
C LEU A 3 0.39 4.86 -16.78
N SER A 4 -0.67 5.07 -16.00
CA SER A 4 -0.99 6.35 -15.37
C SER A 4 -0.99 6.19 -13.86
N TRP A 5 -0.34 7.11 -13.16
CA TRP A 5 -0.26 7.15 -11.71
C TRP A 5 -1.20 8.22 -11.15
N SER A 6 -1.79 7.96 -9.98
CA SER A 6 -2.66 8.89 -9.27
C SER A 6 -2.53 8.69 -7.76
N ASP A 7 -2.80 9.75 -7.00
CA ASP A 7 -2.83 9.74 -5.54
C ASP A 7 -4.27 9.59 -4.99
N GLU A 8 -5.22 9.30 -5.89
CA GLU A 8 -6.63 9.11 -5.55
C GLU A 8 -6.92 7.67 -5.15
N ALA A 9 -7.81 7.51 -4.17
CA ALA A 9 -8.31 6.20 -3.78
C ALA A 9 -9.08 5.55 -4.94
N PRO A 10 -8.90 4.24 -5.19
CA PRO A 10 -9.70 3.53 -6.17
C PRO A 10 -11.15 3.38 -5.70
N ALA A 11 -12.05 3.00 -6.61
CA ALA A 11 -13.40 2.65 -6.20
C ALA A 11 -13.37 1.40 -5.30
N VAL A 12 -14.33 1.29 -4.37
CA VAL A 12 -14.43 0.18 -3.40
C VAL A 12 -14.41 -1.19 -4.10
N GLY A 13 -15.13 -1.31 -5.21
CA GLY A 13 -15.16 -2.54 -6.00
C GLY A 13 -13.80 -2.92 -6.59
N GLU A 14 -13.05 -1.93 -7.11
CA GLU A 14 -11.71 -2.14 -7.67
C GLU A 14 -10.70 -2.54 -6.60
N TYR A 15 -10.75 -1.89 -5.43
CA TYR A 15 -9.92 -2.25 -4.29
C TYR A 15 -10.15 -3.70 -3.83
N ILE A 16 -11.42 -4.10 -3.69
CA ILE A 16 -11.77 -5.48 -3.30
C ILE A 16 -11.31 -6.48 -4.36
N GLU A 17 -11.50 -6.16 -5.64
CA GLU A 17 -11.12 -7.05 -6.73
C GLU A 17 -9.60 -7.19 -6.84
N LEU A 18 -8.85 -6.10 -6.74
CA LEU A 18 -7.39 -6.14 -6.76
C LEU A 18 -6.85 -7.00 -5.61
N ARG A 19 -7.38 -6.83 -4.37
CA ARG A 19 -7.01 -7.70 -3.25
C ARG A 19 -7.27 -9.18 -3.55
N ARG A 20 -8.43 -9.49 -4.13
CA ARG A 20 -8.82 -10.87 -4.46
C ARG A 20 -7.85 -11.49 -5.44
N ILE A 21 -7.53 -10.82 -6.55
CA ILE A 21 -6.63 -11.37 -7.58
C ILE A 21 -5.17 -11.45 -7.11
N THR A 22 -4.77 -10.65 -6.12
CA THR A 22 -3.43 -10.72 -5.53
C THR A 22 -3.32 -11.70 -4.37
N GLY A 23 -4.39 -12.42 -4.02
CA GLY A 23 -4.40 -13.42 -2.95
C GLY A 23 -4.51 -12.84 -1.54
N MET A 24 -4.83 -11.54 -1.42
CA MET A 24 -5.05 -10.91 -0.13
C MET A 24 -6.45 -11.22 0.41
N GLU A 25 -6.59 -11.20 1.72
CA GLU A 25 -7.88 -11.40 2.38
C GLU A 25 -8.91 -10.37 1.89
N ARG A 26 -10.13 -10.85 1.62
CA ARG A 26 -11.26 -10.02 1.20
C ARG A 26 -11.74 -9.18 2.38
N ARG A 27 -12.03 -7.90 2.12
CA ARG A 27 -12.70 -7.01 3.08
C ARG A 27 -14.17 -6.84 2.72
N ALA A 28 -15.03 -6.69 3.73
CA ALA A 28 -16.42 -6.30 3.54
C ALA A 28 -16.49 -4.93 2.84
N PRO A 29 -17.46 -4.67 1.93
CA PRO A 29 -17.55 -3.39 1.22
C PRO A 29 -17.59 -2.16 2.13
N SER A 30 -18.30 -2.22 3.25
CA SER A 30 -18.34 -1.14 4.23
C SER A 30 -16.97 -0.88 4.88
N ALA A 31 -16.27 -1.94 5.29
CA ALA A 31 -14.92 -1.84 5.86
C ALA A 31 -13.90 -1.33 4.84
N ALA A 32 -14.01 -1.77 3.58
CA ALA A 32 -13.18 -1.29 2.48
C ALA A 32 -13.41 0.21 2.22
N ALA A 33 -14.67 0.65 2.16
CA ALA A 33 -15.01 2.06 1.97
C ALA A 33 -14.44 2.94 3.09
N GLU A 34 -14.59 2.51 4.33
CA GLU A 34 -14.09 3.25 5.49
C GLU A 34 -12.55 3.28 5.53
N GLY A 35 -11.91 2.15 5.26
CA GLY A 35 -10.45 2.07 5.18
C GLY A 35 -9.87 2.97 4.09
N LEU A 36 -10.47 2.98 2.89
CA LEU A 36 -10.05 3.87 1.80
C LEU A 36 -10.20 5.34 2.20
N ARG A 37 -11.35 5.73 2.75
CA ARG A 37 -11.62 7.10 3.22
C ARG A 37 -10.61 7.59 4.27
N ASN A 38 -10.23 6.72 5.20
CA ASN A 38 -9.35 7.07 6.32
C ASN A 38 -7.85 6.85 6.03
N SER A 39 -7.49 6.57 4.77
CA SER A 39 -6.08 6.48 4.39
C SER A 39 -5.44 7.87 4.47
N LEU A 40 -4.22 7.96 5.01
CA LEU A 40 -3.43 9.19 4.98
C LEU A 40 -3.06 9.55 3.54
N HIS A 41 -2.68 8.53 2.78
CA HIS A 41 -2.32 8.64 1.37
C HIS A 41 -2.58 7.32 0.65
N VAL A 42 -2.90 7.40 -0.64
CA VAL A 42 -3.07 6.25 -1.52
C VAL A 42 -2.27 6.52 -2.77
N VAL A 43 -1.58 5.51 -3.28
CA VAL A 43 -0.97 5.53 -4.61
C VAL A 43 -1.68 4.48 -5.44
N THR A 44 -2.15 4.87 -6.62
CA THR A 44 -2.75 3.95 -7.60
C THR A 44 -1.99 4.02 -8.92
N VAL A 45 -1.89 2.88 -9.59
CA VAL A 45 -1.41 2.78 -10.97
C VAL A 45 -2.46 2.09 -11.82
N ARG A 46 -2.72 2.67 -12.98
CA ARG A 46 -3.76 2.23 -13.92
C ARG A 46 -3.20 1.99 -15.30
N GLU A 47 -3.73 0.98 -16.00
CA GLU A 47 -3.57 0.82 -17.44
C GLU A 47 -4.95 0.98 -18.10
N ARG A 48 -5.08 1.94 -19.03
CA ARG A 48 -6.36 2.20 -19.74
C ARG A 48 -7.57 2.26 -18.78
N ALA A 49 -7.42 3.01 -17.70
CA ALA A 49 -8.37 3.14 -16.59
C ALA A 49 -8.57 1.92 -15.68
N ARG A 50 -8.10 0.71 -16.02
CA ARG A 50 -8.11 -0.44 -15.09
C ARG A 50 -7.11 -0.23 -13.97
N LEU A 51 -7.49 -0.44 -12.72
CA LEU A 51 -6.56 -0.48 -11.59
C LEU A 51 -5.67 -1.72 -11.70
N VAL A 52 -4.35 -1.51 -11.82
CA VAL A 52 -3.36 -2.59 -11.96
C VAL A 52 -2.38 -2.66 -10.80
N GLY A 53 -2.40 -1.65 -9.92
CA GLY A 53 -1.67 -1.68 -8.67
C GLY A 53 -2.10 -0.57 -7.73
N MET A 54 -1.88 -0.79 -6.44
CA MET A 54 -2.16 0.19 -5.40
C MET A 54 -1.21 0.02 -4.22
N GLY A 55 -1.13 1.06 -3.40
CA GLY A 55 -0.54 1.05 -2.08
C GLY A 55 -1.19 2.10 -1.20
N ARG A 56 -1.20 1.88 0.11
CA ARG A 56 -1.85 2.77 1.06
C ARG A 56 -0.92 3.09 2.23
N LEU A 57 -1.11 4.27 2.79
CA LEU A 57 -0.53 4.67 4.07
C LEU A 57 -1.66 4.99 5.04
N VAL A 58 -1.59 4.43 6.25
CA VAL A 58 -2.54 4.69 7.35
C VAL A 58 -1.77 5.16 8.58
N GLY A 59 -2.40 5.88 9.51
CA GLY A 59 -1.73 6.35 10.71
C GLY A 59 -2.39 7.56 11.35
N ASP A 60 -1.65 8.22 12.25
CA ASP A 60 -2.13 9.33 13.07
C ASP A 60 -1.67 10.72 12.59
N ARG A 61 -1.00 10.80 11.43
CA ARG A 61 -0.35 12.01 10.89
C ARG A 61 0.74 12.61 11.78
N GLY A 62 1.22 11.88 12.79
CA GLY A 62 2.13 12.37 13.80
C GLY A 62 3.19 11.34 14.15
N CYS A 63 2.93 10.51 15.15
CA CYS A 63 3.91 9.61 15.72
C CYS A 63 4.08 8.33 14.89
N PHE A 64 3.00 7.81 14.31
CA PHE A 64 3.00 6.49 13.69
C PHE A 64 2.22 6.44 12.37
N ALA A 65 2.85 5.84 11.37
CA ALA A 65 2.21 5.46 10.13
C ALA A 65 2.60 4.03 9.73
N GLN A 66 1.75 3.39 8.94
CA GLN A 66 1.97 2.05 8.42
C GLN A 66 1.63 2.01 6.93
N VAL A 67 2.56 1.48 6.14
CA VAL A 67 2.29 1.12 4.74
C VAL A 67 1.50 -0.19 4.74
N VAL A 68 0.35 -0.16 4.10
CA VAL A 68 -0.56 -1.30 3.96
C VAL A 68 -0.97 -1.48 2.51
N ASP A 69 -1.46 -2.67 2.18
CA ASP A 69 -2.13 -2.97 0.92
C ASP A 69 -1.34 -2.67 -0.35
N ILE A 70 -0.03 -2.94 -0.34
CA ILE A 70 0.78 -2.98 -1.56
C ILE A 70 0.33 -4.18 -2.39
N ALA A 71 -0.38 -3.92 -3.48
CA ALA A 71 -0.93 -4.94 -4.36
C ALA A 71 -0.63 -4.57 -5.82
N VAL A 72 -0.14 -5.55 -6.58
CA VAL A 72 0.07 -5.42 -8.04
C VAL A 72 -0.57 -6.61 -8.71
N ASP A 73 -1.40 -6.30 -9.70
CA ASP A 73 -2.06 -7.27 -10.56
C ASP A 73 -1.03 -8.28 -11.10
N PRO A 74 -1.30 -9.60 -11.01
CA PRO A 74 -0.37 -10.63 -11.48
C PRO A 74 0.14 -10.43 -12.90
N GLU A 75 -0.68 -9.89 -13.82
CA GLU A 75 -0.30 -9.64 -15.21
C GLU A 75 0.77 -8.54 -15.35
N PHE A 76 0.93 -7.70 -14.31
CA PHE A 76 1.83 -6.54 -14.28
C PHE A 76 3.02 -6.71 -13.32
N ARG A 77 3.18 -7.91 -12.73
CA ARG A 77 4.32 -8.21 -11.85
C ARG A 77 5.63 -8.32 -12.63
N GLY A 78 6.75 -8.23 -11.90
CA GLY A 78 8.10 -8.27 -12.49
C GLY A 78 8.55 -6.99 -13.19
N GLN A 79 7.70 -5.95 -13.20
CA GLN A 79 7.98 -4.67 -13.87
C GLN A 79 8.38 -3.54 -12.88
N GLY A 80 8.63 -3.87 -11.62
CA GLY A 80 9.03 -2.88 -10.59
C GLY A 80 7.89 -2.04 -10.01
N LEU A 81 6.63 -2.24 -10.42
CA LEU A 81 5.49 -1.43 -9.95
C LEU A 81 5.33 -1.41 -8.43
N GLY A 82 5.48 -2.55 -7.76
CA GLY A 82 5.36 -2.61 -6.29
C GLY A 82 6.43 -1.79 -5.57
N THR A 83 7.65 -1.77 -6.13
CA THR A 83 8.76 -0.95 -5.61
C THR A 83 8.47 0.53 -5.82
N GLU A 84 7.99 0.92 -7.00
CA GLU A 84 7.65 2.30 -7.32
C GLU A 84 6.47 2.83 -6.49
N ILE A 85 5.42 2.01 -6.28
CA ILE A 85 4.30 2.33 -5.37
C ILE A 85 4.84 2.61 -3.96
N LEU A 86 5.68 1.73 -3.44
CA LEU A 86 6.25 1.91 -2.11
C LEU A 86 7.15 3.16 -2.04
N GLN A 87 7.98 3.41 -3.05
CA GLN A 87 8.85 4.57 -3.09
C GLN A 87 8.04 5.87 -3.02
N ARG A 88 6.95 5.97 -3.78
CA ARG A 88 6.03 7.13 -3.74
C ARG A 88 5.41 7.33 -2.36
N LEU A 89 5.00 6.25 -1.69
CA LEU A 89 4.47 6.33 -0.32
C LEU A 89 5.54 6.80 0.69
N ILE A 90 6.79 6.33 0.55
CA ILE A 90 7.92 6.79 1.38
C ILE A 90 8.20 8.27 1.14
N ASP A 91 8.23 8.70 -0.12
CA ASP A 91 8.55 10.08 -0.48
C ASP A 91 7.47 11.04 0.02
N TRP A 92 6.19 10.67 -0.14
CA TRP A 92 5.07 11.39 0.47
C TRP A 92 5.21 11.45 1.99
N SER A 93 5.54 10.32 2.64
CA SER A 93 5.71 10.28 4.10
C SER A 93 6.81 11.22 4.58
N LYS A 94 7.94 11.29 3.88
CA LYS A 94 9.04 12.19 4.21
C LYS A 94 8.70 13.67 4.00
N ALA A 95 7.82 13.97 3.04
CA ALA A 95 7.40 15.33 2.74
C ALA A 95 6.31 15.83 3.71
N GLU A 96 5.37 14.98 4.09
CA GLU A 96 4.13 15.38 4.76
C GLU A 96 4.07 15.03 6.25
N LEU A 97 4.89 14.07 6.72
CA LEU A 97 4.89 13.66 8.13
C LEU A 97 6.03 14.30 8.92
N PRO A 98 5.87 14.50 10.24
CA PRO A 98 6.95 14.98 11.09
C PRO A 98 8.18 14.06 11.03
N ALA A 99 9.38 14.63 11.16
CA ALA A 99 10.64 13.88 11.12
C ALA A 99 10.76 12.78 12.19
N SER A 100 9.98 12.87 13.28
CA SER A 100 9.91 11.85 14.33
C SER A 100 8.88 10.75 14.07
N CYS A 101 8.15 10.80 12.96
CA CYS A 101 7.15 9.80 12.62
C CYS A 101 7.80 8.45 12.31
N HIS A 102 7.32 7.38 12.92
CA HIS A 102 7.74 6.03 12.62
C HIS A 102 6.83 5.42 11.55
N VAL A 103 7.38 5.15 10.37
CA VAL A 103 6.70 4.43 9.28
C VAL A 103 7.12 2.96 9.31
N ASN A 104 6.14 2.05 9.43
CA ASN A 104 6.38 0.60 9.42
C ASN A 104 5.56 -0.12 8.33
N LEU A 105 5.83 -1.41 8.14
CA LEU A 105 5.06 -2.31 7.29
C LEU A 105 5.19 -3.74 7.79
N ILE A 106 4.24 -4.60 7.41
CA ILE A 106 4.32 -6.05 7.62
C ILE A 106 4.71 -6.68 6.29
N ALA A 107 5.74 -7.53 6.32
CA ALA A 107 6.32 -8.14 5.14
C ALA A 107 6.50 -9.64 5.33
N GLU A 108 6.37 -10.39 4.24
CA GLU A 108 6.83 -11.77 4.19
C GLU A 108 8.36 -11.83 4.02
N PRO A 109 9.03 -12.91 4.50
CA PRO A 109 10.48 -13.04 4.44
C PRO A 109 11.09 -12.83 3.04
N GLY A 110 10.39 -13.26 1.99
CA GLY A 110 10.83 -13.09 0.60
C GLY A 110 10.98 -11.62 0.15
N ALA A 111 10.32 -10.68 0.83
CA ALA A 111 10.34 -9.26 0.48
C ALA A 111 11.34 -8.44 1.32
N PHE A 112 11.99 -9.02 2.34
CA PHE A 112 12.87 -8.29 3.27
C PHE A 112 14.05 -7.60 2.57
N ALA A 113 14.67 -8.25 1.58
CA ALA A 113 15.80 -7.67 0.85
C ALA A 113 15.41 -6.40 0.08
N LEU A 114 14.18 -6.35 -0.46
CA LEU A 114 13.64 -5.17 -1.12
C LEU A 114 13.47 -4.03 -0.12
N TYR A 115 12.78 -4.28 0.99
CA TYR A 115 12.48 -3.24 1.97
C TYR A 115 13.74 -2.70 2.67
N LYS A 116 14.74 -3.54 2.92
CA LYS A 116 16.05 -3.11 3.44
C LYS A 116 16.75 -2.12 2.51
N LYS A 117 16.70 -2.33 1.20
CA LYS A 117 17.27 -1.38 0.21
C LYS A 117 16.58 -0.02 0.24
N LEU A 118 15.32 0.03 0.67
CA LEU A 118 14.52 1.24 0.80
C LEU A 118 14.65 1.90 2.19
N GLY A 119 15.54 1.39 3.04
CA GLY A 119 15.83 1.96 4.36
C GLY A 119 15.01 1.39 5.52
N PHE A 120 14.18 0.35 5.28
CA PHE A 120 13.48 -0.33 6.37
C PHE A 120 14.43 -1.25 7.16
N GLU A 121 14.23 -1.29 8.46
CA GLU A 121 14.88 -2.24 9.36
C GLU A 121 13.88 -3.29 9.86
N ILE A 122 14.37 -4.52 10.07
CA ILE A 122 13.53 -5.58 10.64
C ILE A 122 13.29 -5.27 12.13
N ARG A 123 12.03 -5.40 12.54
CA ARG A 123 11.55 -5.34 13.93
C ARG A 123 10.58 -6.51 14.16
N THR A 124 10.49 -6.98 15.39
CA THR A 124 9.54 -8.04 15.78
C THR A 124 8.26 -7.40 16.32
N GLY A 125 7.11 -7.84 15.83
CA GLY A 125 5.79 -7.36 16.25
C GLY A 125 4.80 -8.50 16.49
N MET A 126 3.63 -8.17 17.01
CA MET A 126 2.51 -9.09 17.21
C MET A 126 1.27 -8.50 16.53
N GLU A 127 0.47 -9.35 15.89
CA GLU A 127 -0.81 -8.98 15.26
C GLU A 127 -1.93 -9.82 15.89
N LEU A 128 -3.08 -9.21 16.10
CA LEU A 128 -4.31 -9.89 16.51
C LEU A 128 -5.39 -9.57 15.47
N SER A 129 -6.01 -10.60 14.92
CA SER A 129 -7.23 -10.45 14.14
C SER A 129 -8.42 -10.32 15.07
N VAL A 130 -9.23 -9.27 14.86
CA VAL A 130 -10.52 -9.07 15.54
C VAL A 130 -11.64 -9.65 14.67
N SER A 131 -11.63 -10.97 14.50
CA SER A 131 -12.66 -11.73 13.77
C SER A 131 -13.63 -12.40 14.72
#